data_AF-F7YVD0-F1
#
_entry.id   AF-F7YVD0-F1
#
_cell.length_a   1.000
_cell.length_b   1.000
_cell.length_c   1.000
_cell.angle_alpha   90.00
_cell.angle_beta   90.00
_cell.angle_gamma   90.00
#
_symmetry.space_group_name_H-M   'P 1'
#
loop_
_entity.id
_entity.type
_entity.pdbx_description
1 polymer ?
#
loop_
_entity_poly.entity_id
_entity_poly.type
_entity_poly.pdbx_seq_one_letter_code
_entity_poly.pdbx_strand_id
1 'polypeptide(L)' 'MTQYIKRIFNPLEVYFFQDGVFGENIYVIVVEDAKSIGKKVVDFYNLVGDEIPLVILTKEEWENFDKALKQKGEKIL' A
#
# COMPACT_ATOMS: atom_id res chain seq x y z
N MET A 1 0.94 -12.51 6.39
CA MET A 1 1.28 -11.17 5.88
C MET A 1 0.28 -10.09 6.28
N THR A 2 -0.97 -10.15 5.82
CA THR A 2 -2.02 -9.14 6.08
C THR A 2 -2.25 -8.81 7.57
N GLN A 3 -2.08 -9.79 8.48
CA GLN A 3 -2.18 -9.56 9.93
C GLN A 3 -1.09 -8.63 10.48
N TYR A 4 0.16 -8.77 10.00
CA TYR A 4 1.26 -7.87 10.37
C TYR A 4 1.03 -6.46 9.82
N ILE A 5 0.55 -6.36 8.57
CA ILE A 5 0.19 -5.08 7.95
C ILE A 5 -0.88 -4.36 8.78
N LYS A 6 -1.96 -5.05 9.15
CA LYS A 6 -3.03 -4.47 9.97
C LYS A 6 -2.51 -3.98 11.33
N ARG A 7 -1.67 -4.77 11.99
CA ARG A 7 -1.13 -4.44 13.31
C ARG A 7 -0.20 -3.23 13.29
N ILE A 8 0.66 -3.11 12.28
CA ILE A 8 1.70 -2.07 12.20
C ILE A 8 1.13 -0.76 11.65
N PHE A 9 0.40 -0.84 10.54
CA PHE A 9 0.02 0.35 9.80
C PHE A 9 -1.34 0.91 10.22
N ASN A 10 -2.20 0.10 10.84
CA ASN A 10 -3.61 0.40 11.11
C ASN A 10 -4.32 1.00 9.86
N PRO A 11 -4.33 0.24 8.75
CA PRO A 11 -4.78 0.76 7.48
C PRO A 11 -6.31 0.89 7.41
N LEU A 12 -6.77 1.84 6.62
CA LEU A 12 -8.15 1.95 6.18
C LEU A 12 -8.48 0.80 5.22
N GLU A 13 -7.59 0.57 4.25
CA GLU A 13 -7.77 -0.42 3.19
C GLU A 13 -6.43 -1.08 2.87
N VAL A 14 -6.49 -2.34 2.42
CA VAL A 14 -5.31 -3.11 1.98
C VAL A 14 -5.67 -3.87 0.72
N TYR A 15 -4.86 -3.68 -0.31
CA TYR A 15 -4.96 -4.37 -1.59
C TYR A 15 -3.72 -5.22 -1.82
N PHE A 16 -3.89 -6.35 -2.50
CA PHE A 16 -2.78 -7.18 -2.94
C PHE A 16 -2.89 -7.35 -4.46
N PHE A 17 -1.88 -6.85 -5.17
CA PHE A 17 -1.77 -6.96 -6.61
C PHE A 17 -0.79 -8.08 -6.92
N GLN A 18 -1.30 -9.17 -7.49
CA GLN A 18 -0.45 -10.26 -7.98
C GLN A 18 0.38 -9.79 -9.18
N ASP A 19 -0.23 -8.97 -10.04
CA ASP A 19 0.39 -8.33 -11.18
C ASP A 19 -0.22 -6.92 -11.31
N GLY A 20 0.61 -5.88 -11.43
CA GLY A 20 0.11 -4.51 -11.33
C GLY A 20 1.13 -3.43 -11.70
N VAL A 21 0.64 -2.19 -11.79
CA VAL A 21 1.42 -1.01 -12.23
C VAL A 21 2.62 -0.72 -11.33
N PHE A 22 2.62 -1.24 -10.11
CA PHE A 22 3.69 -1.09 -9.13
C PHE A 22 4.62 -2.32 -9.05
N GLY A 23 4.44 -3.31 -9.91
CA GLY A 23 5.18 -4.57 -9.93
C GLY A 23 4.33 -5.79 -9.55
N GLU A 24 5.00 -6.93 -9.40
CA GLU A 24 4.38 -8.21 -9.04
C GLU A 24 4.31 -8.40 -7.53
N ASN A 25 3.26 -9.09 -7.06
CA ASN A 25 3.06 -9.48 -5.67
C ASN A 25 3.21 -8.34 -4.65
N ILE A 26 2.63 -7.18 -4.96
CA ILE A 26 2.75 -5.96 -4.16
C ILE A 26 1.53 -5.70 -3.28
N TYR A 27 1.78 -5.26 -2.05
CA TYR A 27 0.72 -4.78 -1.16
C TYR A 27 0.59 -3.26 -1.26
N VAL A 28 -0.62 -2.78 -1.55
CA VAL A 28 -0.97 -1.36 -1.44
C VAL A 28 -1.74 -1.15 -0.14
N ILE A 29 -1.25 -0.26 0.72
CA ILE A 29 -1.76 -0.02 2.06
C ILE A 29 -2.24 1.43 2.14
N VAL A 30 -3.53 1.62 2.35
CA VAL A 30 -4.13 2.96 2.50
C VAL A 30 -4.24 3.31 3.98
N VAL A 31 -3.69 4.46 4.39
CA VAL A 31 -3.68 4.95 5.77
C VAL A 31 -4.33 6.33 5.88
N GLU A 32 -4.78 6.72 7.08
CA GLU A 32 -5.38 8.04 7.30
C GLU A 32 -4.36 9.17 7.09
N ASP A 33 -3.16 9.05 7.67
CA ASP A 33 -2.07 10.02 7.52
C ASP A 33 -0.69 9.35 7.44
N ALA A 34 0.31 10.10 6.96
CA ALA A 34 1.67 9.61 6.78
C ALA A 34 2.52 9.65 8.07
N LYS A 35 1.93 9.87 9.25
CA LYS A 35 2.72 10.04 10.47
C LYS A 35 3.42 8.74 10.84
N SER A 36 4.73 8.87 11.11
CA SER A 36 5.60 7.77 11.51
C SER A 36 5.64 6.59 10.52
N ILE A 37 5.27 6.79 9.25
CA ILE A 37 5.30 5.72 8.25
C ILE A 37 6.71 5.14 8.09
N GLY A 38 7.74 5.97 8.05
CA GLY A 38 9.14 5.48 7.99
C GLY A 38 9.48 4.53 9.13
N LYS A 39 9.10 4.87 10.37
CA LYS A 39 9.31 3.99 11.53
C LYS A 39 8.50 2.70 11.42
N LYS A 40 7.22 2.80 11.04
CA LYS A 40 6.33 1.64 10.86
C LYS A 40 6.87 0.68 9.79
N VAL A 41 7.44 1.20 8.69
CA VAL A 41 8.07 0.39 7.65
C VAL A 41 9.28 -0.37 8.19
N VAL A 42 10.16 0.31 8.94
CA VAL A 42 11.31 -0.35 9.59
C VAL A 42 10.85 -1.44 10.57
N ASP A 43 9.89 -1.13 11.43
CA ASP A 43 9.33 -2.09 12.40
C ASP A 43 8.69 -3.30 11.68
N PHE A 44 8.03 -3.07 10.55
CA PHE A 44 7.45 -4.13 9.74
C PHE A 44 8.51 -5.08 9.18
N TYR A 45 9.52 -4.56 8.48
CA TYR A 45 10.56 -5.40 7.88
C TYR A 45 11.41 -6.14 8.93
N ASN A 46 11.66 -5.53 10.09
CA ASN A 46 12.30 -6.21 11.21
C ASN A 46 11.49 -7.41 11.74
N LEU A 47 10.16 -7.40 11.60
CA LEU A 47 9.29 -8.47 12.05
C LEU A 47 9.11 -9.58 11.01
N VAL A 48 9.00 -9.23 9.73
CA VAL A 48 8.68 -10.21 8.67
C VAL A 48 9.92 -10.82 8.03
N GLY A 49 11.09 -10.16 8.10
CA GLY A 49 12.37 -10.67 7.58
C GLY A 49 12.48 -10.70 6.05
N ASP A 50 11.37 -10.59 5.32
CA ASP A 50 11.30 -10.62 3.86
C ASP A 50 11.13 -9.22 3.24
N GLU A 51 11.80 -8.98 2.12
CA GLU A 51 11.63 -7.80 1.27
C GLU A 51 10.38 -7.94 0.38
N ILE A 52 9.21 -7.87 0.98
CA ILE A 52 7.94 -7.83 0.24
C ILE A 52 7.67 -6.39 -0.22
N PRO A 53 7.40 -6.15 -1.51
CA PRO A 53 7.08 -4.81 -1.99
C PRO A 53 5.84 -4.25 -1.28
N LEU A 54 5.97 -3.04 -0.73
CA LEU A 54 4.88 -2.29 -0.14
C LEU A 54 4.77 -0.91 -0.79
N VAL A 55 3.55 -0.53 -1.16
CA VAL A 55 3.20 0.85 -1.49
C VAL A 55 2.25 1.34 -0.41
N ILE A 56 2.60 2.45 0.24
CA ILE A 56 1.78 3.03 1.30
C ILE A 56 1.30 4.39 0.79
N LEU A 57 -0.02 4.57 0.79
CA LEU A 57 -0.67 5.80 0.36
C LEU A 57 -1.52 6.35 1.51
N THR A 58 -1.51 7.65 1.70
CA THR A 58 -2.54 8.32 2.48
C THR A 58 -3.88 8.25 1.76
N LYS A 59 -4.97 8.44 2.50
CA LYS A 59 -6.31 8.51 1.92
C LYS A 59 -6.41 9.56 0.80
N GLU A 60 -5.79 10.72 1.00
CA GLU A 60 -5.75 11.78 0.00
C GLU A 60 -5.00 11.35 -1.28
N GLU A 61 -3.83 10.73 -1.12
CA GLU A 61 -3.05 10.20 -2.26
C GLU A 61 -3.82 9.10 -3.00
N TRP A 62 -4.51 8.22 -2.27
CA TRP A 62 -5.35 7.18 -2.85
C TRP A 62 -6.52 7.76 -3.66
N GLU A 63 -7.26 8.73 -3.11
CA GLU A 63 -8.36 9.36 -3.82
C GLU A 63 -7.89 10.09 -5.08
N ASN A 64 -6.72 10.74 -5.03
CA ASN A 64 -6.12 11.37 -6.19
C ASN A 64 -5.66 10.34 -7.23
N PHE A 65 -5.10 9.22 -6.79
CA PHE A 65 -4.69 8.11 -7.66
C PHE A 65 -5.89 7.43 -8.32
N ASP A 66 -6.96 7.13 -7.58
CA ASP A 66 -8.20 6.54 -8.09
C ASP A 66 -8.88 7.48 -9.10
N LYS A 67 -8.92 8.79 -8.81
CA LYS A 67 -9.39 9.80 -9.79
C LYS A 67 -8.52 9.83 -11.04
N ALA A 68 -7.20 9.82 -10.89
CA ALA A 68 -6.27 9.83 -12.02
C ALA A 68 -6.42 8.56 -12.88
N LEU A 69 -6.59 7.39 -12.26
CA LEU A 69 -6.90 6.14 -12.96
C LEU A 69 -8.23 6.22 -13.70
N LYS A 70 -9.29 6.73 -13.06
CA LYS A 70 -10.61 6.86 -13.69
C LYS A 70 -10.65 7.86 -14.84
N GLN A 71 -9.86 8.94 -14.78
CA GLN A 71 -9.85 10.01 -15.77
C GLN A 71 -8.83 9.81 -16.90
N LYS A 72 -7.70 9.18 -16.60
CA LYS A 72 -6.54 9.08 -17.51
C LYS A 72 -5.99 7.66 -17.66
N GLY A 73 -6.46 6.70 -16.87
CA GLY A 73 -6.09 5.30 -17.02
C GLY A 73 -6.94 4.65 -18.10
N GLU A 74 -6.29 3.91 -19.01
CA GLU A 74 -7.00 2.90 -19.80
C GLU A 74 -7.13 1.63 -18.97
N LYS A 75 -8.35 1.14 -18.80
CA LYS A 75 -8.58 -0.22 -18.30
C LYS A 75 -8.23 -1.18 -19.43
N ILE A 76 -6.98 -1.60 -19.47
CA ILE A 76 -6.53 -2.67 -20.36
C ILE A 76 -7.04 -3.99 -19.75
N LEU A 77 -8.07 -4.56 -20.37
CA LEU A 77 -8.63 -5.88 -20.06
C LEU A 77 -7.66 -7.00 -20.47
#